data_AF-A0A497IJF4-F1
#
_entry.id   AF-A0A497IJF4-F1
#
_cell.length_a   1.000
_cell.length_b   1.000
_cell.length_c   1.000
_cell.angle_alpha   90.00
_cell.angle_beta   90.00
_cell.angle_gamma   90.00
#
_symmetry.space_group_name_H-M   'P 1'
#
loop_
_entity.id
_entity.type
_entity.pdbx_description
1 polymer ?
#
loop_
_entity_poly.entity_id
_entity_poly.type
_entity_poly.pdbx_seq_one_letter_code
_entity_poly.pdbx_strand_id
1 'polypeptide(L)'
;MLRFTCGYGEKPARTALLTLGIVTLWALFYLFGGIVHIANGSEIVINYDLATRLTPEPVQLFYDFLWALYTSVITFTSLGYGDLHPTGWGRVAASVEVFIGVFMVALFLFVFTRKMIR
;
A
#
# COMPACT_ATOMS: atom_id res chain seq x y z
N MET A 1 -20.57 -8.23 -10.68
CA MET A 1 -19.73 -7.56 -9.66
C MET A 1 -19.14 -8.54 -8.62
N LEU A 2 -19.94 -9.43 -7.99
CA LEU A 2 -19.44 -10.47 -7.06
C LEU A 2 -18.43 -11.48 -7.64
N ARG A 3 -18.34 -11.62 -8.96
CA ARG A 3 -17.42 -12.55 -9.64
C ARG A 3 -15.95 -12.05 -9.66
N PHE A 4 -15.75 -10.74 -9.53
CA PHE A 4 -14.41 -10.13 -9.51
C PHE A 4 -13.86 -10.00 -8.08
N THR A 5 -14.72 -9.94 -7.07
CA THR A 5 -14.32 -9.83 -5.65
C THR A 5 -14.43 -11.15 -4.88
N CYS A 6 -15.35 -12.03 -5.25
CA CYS A 6 -15.54 -13.35 -4.64
C CYS A 6 -15.62 -14.43 -5.72
N GLY A 7 -14.52 -14.59 -6.46
CA GLY A 7 -14.26 -15.87 -7.13
C GLY A 7 -14.11 -16.93 -6.04
N TYR A 8 -15.17 -17.74 -5.88
CA TYR A 8 -15.24 -19.05 -5.22
C TYR A 8 -13.89 -19.55 -4.68
N GLY A 9 -13.83 -19.92 -3.39
CA GLY A 9 -12.65 -20.30 -2.62
C GLY A 9 -11.78 -21.44 -3.18
N GLU A 10 -11.26 -21.30 -4.40
CA GLU A 10 -10.62 -22.35 -5.18
C GLU A 10 -9.16 -22.05 -5.51
N LYS A 11 -8.69 -20.79 -5.46
CA LYS A 11 -7.27 -20.49 -5.76
C LYS A 11 -6.70 -19.37 -4.88
N PRO A 12 -5.88 -19.68 -3.84
CA PRO A 12 -5.27 -18.67 -2.96
C PRO A 12 -4.43 -17.64 -3.72
N ALA A 13 -3.90 -18.02 -4.89
CA ALA A 13 -3.14 -17.14 -5.78
C ALA A 13 -3.91 -15.89 -6.24
N ARG A 14 -5.24 -15.96 -6.42
CA ARG A 14 -6.03 -14.78 -6.84
C ARG A 14 -6.21 -13.77 -5.71
N THR A 15 -6.30 -14.24 -4.47
CA THR A 15 -6.35 -13.36 -3.30
C THR A 15 -5.01 -12.65 -3.09
N ALA A 16 -3.89 -13.35 -3.27
CA ALA A 16 -2.56 -12.75 -3.23
C ALA A 16 -2.32 -11.72 -4.35
N LEU A 17 -2.83 -11.97 -5.55
CA LEU A 17 -2.79 -11.00 -6.66
C LEU A 17 -3.62 -9.75 -6.36
N LEU A 18 -4.79 -9.90 -5.72
CA LEU A 18 -5.62 -8.75 -5.31
C LEU A 18 -4.94 -7.93 -4.21
N THR A 19 -4.29 -8.56 -3.23
CA THR A 19 -3.52 -7.84 -2.21
C THR A 19 -2.35 -7.07 -2.81
N LEU A 20 -1.61 -7.67 -3.75
CA LEU A 20 -0.54 -6.99 -4.48
C LEU A 20 -1.07 -5.80 -5.31
N GLY A 21 -2.23 -5.98 -5.95
CA GLY A 21 -2.88 -4.90 -6.70
C GLY A 21 -3.30 -3.73 -5.81
N ILE A 22 -3.82 -4.02 -4.61
CA ILE A 22 -4.23 -2.99 -3.64
C ILE A 22 -3.02 -2.26 -3.08
N VAL A 23 -1.95 -2.97 -2.70
CA VAL A 23 -0.69 -2.36 -2.26
C VAL A 23 -0.10 -1.45 -3.36
N THR A 24 -0.08 -1.93 -4.59
CA THR A 24 0.43 -1.14 -5.72
C THR A 24 -0.43 0.11 -5.99
N LEU A 25 -1.75 -0.01 -5.86
CA LEU A 25 -2.67 1.11 -5.99
C LEU A 25 -2.43 2.17 -4.91
N TRP A 26 -2.31 1.77 -3.64
CA TRP A 26 -2.06 2.69 -2.53
C TRP A 26 -0.67 3.33 -2.61
N ALA A 27 0.35 2.59 -3.09
CA ALA A 27 1.68 3.15 -3.38
C ALA A 27 1.60 4.38 -4.31
N LEU A 28 0.74 4.34 -5.35
CA LEU A 28 0.54 5.49 -6.23
C LEU A 28 -0.07 6.68 -5.48
N PHE A 29 -1.05 6.44 -4.60
CA PHE A 29 -1.65 7.50 -3.78
C PHE A 29 -0.64 8.15 -2.84
N TYR A 30 0.31 7.38 -2.30
CA TYR A 30 1.32 7.92 -1.40
C TYR A 30 2.31 8.88 -2.08
N LEU A 31 2.60 8.67 -3.37
CA LEU A 31 3.45 9.59 -4.13
C LEU A 31 2.87 11.01 -4.16
N PHE A 32 1.55 11.13 -4.29
CA PHE A 32 0.83 12.41 -4.25
C PHE A 32 0.49 12.84 -2.82
N GLY A 33 0.27 11.89 -1.92
CA GLY A 33 -0.18 12.13 -0.54
C GLY A 33 0.91 12.68 0.38
N GLY A 34 2.18 12.37 0.10
CA GLY A 34 3.31 12.78 0.91
C GLY A 34 3.84 11.65 1.79
N ILE A 35 5.11 11.27 1.58
CA ILE A 35 5.85 10.34 2.44
C ILE A 35 7.13 11.02 2.92
N VAL A 36 7.43 10.86 4.21
CA VAL A 36 8.74 11.20 4.75
C VAL A 36 9.52 9.92 4.97
N HIS A 37 10.73 9.85 4.41
CA HIS A 37 11.68 8.79 4.69
C HIS A 37 12.91 9.38 5.37
N ILE A 38 13.42 8.68 6.37
CA ILE A 38 14.60 9.09 7.13
C ILE A 38 15.82 8.43 6.48
N ALA A 39 16.60 9.19 5.72
CA ALA A 39 17.86 8.74 5.15
C ALA A 39 19.02 9.48 5.81
N ASN A 40 20.00 8.76 6.35
CA ASN A 40 21.21 9.31 6.95
C ASN A 40 20.95 10.38 8.04
N GLY A 41 19.86 10.26 8.81
CA GLY A 41 19.47 11.22 9.85
C GLY A 41 18.83 12.51 9.34
N SER A 42 18.55 12.62 8.04
CA SER A 42 17.80 13.72 7.43
C SER A 42 16.41 13.25 6.96
N GLU A 43 15.39 14.05 7.24
CA GLU A 43 14.02 13.82 6.79
C GLU A 43 13.86 14.31 5.35
N ILE A 44 13.64 13.37 4.42
CA ILE A 44 13.39 13.68 3.02
C ILE A 44 11.89 13.54 2.74
N VAL A 45 11.26 14.64 2.35
CA VAL A 45 9.82 14.70 2.06
C VAL A 45 9.57 14.46 0.56
N ILE A 46 9.05 13.28 0.24
CA ILE A 46 8.53 12.95 -1.08
C ILE A 46 7.08 13.46 -1.14
N ASN A 47 6.84 14.53 -1.88
CA ASN A 47 5.49 15.04 -2.13
C ASN A 47 5.42 15.56 -3.57
N TYR A 48 4.78 14.79 -4.45
CA TYR A 48 4.57 15.21 -5.82
C TYR A 48 3.32 16.07 -5.90
N ASP A 49 3.48 17.37 -5.67
CA ASP A 49 2.43 18.35 -5.92
C ASP A 49 2.26 18.54 -7.44
N LEU A 50 1.01 18.51 -7.91
CA LEU A 50 0.64 18.54 -9.33
C LEU A 50 1.07 19.86 -9.99
N ALA A 51 1.34 20.91 -9.20
CA ALA A 51 1.59 22.27 -9.66
C ALA A 51 3.07 22.72 -9.62
N THR A 52 3.93 22.11 -8.81
CA THR A 52 5.21 22.77 -8.43
C THR A 52 6.48 21.94 -8.61
N ARG A 53 6.41 20.67 -9.04
CA ARG A 53 7.62 19.89 -9.35
C ARG A 53 7.73 19.56 -10.83
N LEU A 54 8.50 20.42 -11.52
CA LEU A 54 9.13 20.16 -12.81
C LEU A 54 9.61 18.71 -12.84
N THR A 55 9.03 17.93 -13.76
CA THR A 55 9.42 16.57 -14.18
C THR A 55 10.54 15.94 -13.34
N PRO A 56 10.23 15.07 -12.36
CA PRO A 56 11.27 14.27 -11.73
C PRO A 56 12.03 13.50 -12.80
N GLU A 57 13.35 13.43 -12.66
CA GLU A 57 14.17 12.52 -13.45
C GLU A 57 13.55 11.11 -13.37
N PRO A 58 13.37 10.38 -14.50
CA PRO A 58 12.68 9.09 -14.50
C PRO A 58 13.26 8.08 -13.50
N VAL A 59 14.57 8.18 -13.26
CA VAL A 59 15.31 7.37 -12.29
C VAL A 59 14.87 7.69 -10.86
N GLN A 60 14.72 8.96 -10.50
CA GLN A 60 14.29 9.36 -9.16
C GLN A 60 12.84 8.97 -8.90
N LEU A 61 11.96 9.12 -9.90
CA LEU A 61 10.58 8.67 -9.80
C LEU A 61 10.48 7.17 -9.51
N PHE A 62 11.35 6.37 -10.15
CA PHE A 62 11.40 4.92 -9.90
C PHE A 62 11.81 4.60 -8.46
N TYR A 63 12.83 5.28 -7.92
CA TYR A 63 13.23 5.08 -6.52
C TYR A 63 12.15 5.53 -5.53
N ASP A 64 11.50 6.66 -5.78
CA ASP A 64 10.41 7.15 -4.94
C ASP A 64 9.20 6.22 -4.99
N PHE A 65 8.89 5.63 -6.15
CA PHE A 65 7.87 4.61 -6.29
C PHE A 65 8.19 3.36 -5.48
N LEU A 66 9.45 2.91 -5.45
CA LEU A 66 9.85 1.77 -4.61
C LEU A 66 9.70 2.07 -3.12
N TRP A 67 10.03 3.29 -2.67
CA TRP A 67 9.78 3.72 -1.30
C TRP A 67 8.29 3.81 -0.97
N ALA A 68 7.47 4.30 -1.91
CA ALA A 68 6.03 4.33 -1.74
C ALA A 68 5.42 2.92 -1.68
N LEU A 69 5.93 1.99 -2.48
CA LEU A 69 5.54 0.59 -2.45
C LEU A 69 5.93 -0.06 -1.13
N TYR A 70 7.15 0.18 -0.64
CA TYR A 70 7.58 -0.28 0.68
C TYR A 70 6.68 0.28 1.79
N THR A 71 6.36 1.58 1.74
CA THR A 71 5.44 2.24 2.69
C THR A 71 4.05 1.59 2.68
N SER A 72 3.50 1.29 1.51
CA SER A 72 2.21 0.61 1.39
C SER A 72 2.28 -0.83 1.92
N VAL A 73 3.34 -1.59 1.65
CA VAL A 73 3.50 -2.95 2.19
C VAL A 73 3.52 -2.95 3.72
N ILE A 74 4.34 -2.11 4.35
CA ILE A 74 4.44 -2.05 5.82
C ILE A 74 3.16 -1.52 6.46
N THR A 75 2.43 -0.64 5.77
CA THR A 75 1.15 -0.10 6.25
C THR A 75 0.04 -1.14 6.13
N PHE A 76 -0.08 -1.81 4.98
CA PHE A 76 -1.06 -2.88 4.76
C PHE A 76 -0.86 -4.05 5.72
N THR A 77 0.39 -4.40 6.03
CA THR A 77 0.73 -5.45 7.00
C THR A 77 0.71 -4.97 8.45
N SER A 78 0.49 -3.67 8.68
CA SER A 78 0.56 -3.02 10.00
C SER A 78 1.90 -3.20 10.74
N LEU A 79 3.00 -3.48 10.03
CA LEU A 79 4.34 -3.64 10.61
C LEU A 79 4.89 -2.32 11.15
N GLY A 80 4.82 -1.26 10.34
CA GLY A 80 5.21 0.10 10.73
C GLY A 80 6.60 0.23 11.37
N TYR A 81 7.67 -0.08 10.62
CA TYR A 81 9.06 0.01 11.12
C TYR A 81 9.46 1.40 11.67
N GLY A 82 8.74 2.46 11.30
CA GLY A 82 8.95 3.82 11.78
C GLY A 82 10.08 4.57 11.06
N ASP A 83 10.70 3.94 10.07
CA ASP A 83 11.66 4.50 9.12
C ASP A 83 11.01 5.42 8.08
N LEU A 84 9.75 5.12 7.73
CA LEU A 84 8.89 5.99 6.93
C LEU A 84 7.60 6.29 7.66
N HIS A 85 7.13 7.52 7.48
CA HIS A 85 5.83 7.93 7.97
C HIS A 85 5.11 8.80 6.94
N PRO A 86 3.83 8.50 6.66
CA PRO A 86 3.03 9.31 5.78
C PRO A 86 2.75 10.68 6.43
N THR A 87 2.78 11.74 5.64
CA THR A 87 2.52 13.11 6.11
C THR A 87 1.41 13.76 5.29
N GLY A 88 0.81 14.86 5.78
CA GLY A 88 -0.27 15.55 5.09
C GLY A 88 -1.43 14.62 4.71
N TRP A 89 -1.77 14.59 3.41
CA TRP A 89 -2.82 13.73 2.85
C TRP A 89 -2.50 12.23 2.89
N GLY A 90 -1.21 11.87 2.93
CA GLY A 90 -0.75 10.50 3.07
C GLY A 90 -1.25 9.85 4.37
N ARG A 91 -1.48 10.62 5.44
CA ARG A 91 -2.02 10.08 6.71
C ARG A 91 -3.44 9.55 6.56
N VAL A 92 -4.25 10.24 5.76
CA VAL A 92 -5.63 9.81 5.46
C VAL A 92 -5.59 8.56 4.58
N ALA A 93 -4.73 8.54 3.56
CA ALA A 93 -4.53 7.36 2.72
C ALA A 93 -4.11 6.14 3.55
N ALA A 94 -3.16 6.29 4.46
CA ALA A 94 -2.72 5.22 5.37
C ALA A 94 -3.82 4.72 6.29
N SER A 95 -4.63 5.62 6.85
CA SER A 95 -5.75 5.24 7.72
C SER A 95 -6.76 4.39 6.97
N VAL A 96 -7.08 4.76 5.73
CA VAL A 96 -8.02 4.02 4.87
C VAL A 96 -7.41 2.69 4.41
N GLU A 97 -6.13 2.67 4.05
CA GLU A 97 -5.41 1.45 3.65
C GLU A 97 -5.41 0.41 4.78
N VAL A 98 -5.04 0.81 6.00
CA VAL A 98 -5.06 -0.09 7.16
C VAL A 98 -6.48 -0.61 7.43
N PHE A 99 -7.49 0.28 7.37
CA PHE A 99 -8.88 -0.12 7.57
C PHE A 99 -9.29 -1.21 6.58
N ILE A 100 -9.01 -1.02 5.28
CA ILE A 100 -9.30 -2.02 4.24
C ILE A 100 -8.48 -3.29 4.45
N GLY A 101 -7.20 -3.16 4.81
CA GLY A 101 -6.28 -4.27 5.07
C GLY A 101 -6.82 -5.22 6.15
N VAL A 102 -7.37 -4.68 7.24
CA VAL A 102 -7.99 -5.48 8.33
C VAL A 102 -9.15 -6.34 7.79
N PHE A 103 -10.04 -5.78 6.98
CA PHE A 103 -11.14 -6.56 6.38
C PHE A 103 -10.62 -7.64 5.42
N MET A 104 -9.58 -7.35 4.64
CA MET A 104 -8.99 -8.33 3.72
C MET A 104 -8.36 -9.51 4.46
N VAL A 105 -7.60 -9.25 5.52
CA VAL A 105 -6.98 -10.29 6.36
C VAL A 105 -8.07 -11.16 7.01
N ALA A 106 -9.13 -10.54 7.53
CA ALA A 106 -10.28 -11.26 8.09
C ALA A 106 -10.98 -12.16 7.06
N LEU A 107 -11.22 -11.66 5.84
CA LEU A 107 -11.80 -12.45 4.74
C LEU A 107 -10.87 -13.58 4.30
N PHE A 108 -9.56 -13.33 4.24
CA PHE A 108 -8.57 -14.35 3.90
C PHE A 108 -8.57 -15.49 4.92
N LEU A 109 -8.52 -15.18 6.22
CA LEU A 109 -8.58 -16.16 7.29
C LEU A 109 -9.90 -16.94 7.25
N PHE A 110 -11.04 -16.26 7.07
CA PHE A 110 -12.35 -16.91 6.96
C PHE A 110 -12.42 -17.92 5.80
N VAL A 111 -11.95 -17.54 4.61
CA VAL A 111 -11.92 -18.42 3.44
C VAL A 111 -10.94 -19.59 3.66
N PHE A 112 -9.78 -19.32 4.26
CA PHE A 112 -8.78 -20.33 4.58
C PHE A 112 -9.32 -21.37 5.57
N THR A 113 -9.89 -20.94 6.69
CA THR A 113 -10.51 -21.81 7.70
C THR A 113 -11.63 -22.64 7.09
N ARG A 114 -12.49 -22.04 6.26
CA ARG A 114 -13.55 -22.79 5.56
C ARG A 114 -13.03 -23.85 4.59
N LYS A 115 -11.86 -23.63 3.97
CA LYS A 115 -11.24 -24.57 3.04
C LYS A 115 -10.56 -25.74 3.74
N MET A 116 -10.01 -25.56 4.95
CA MET A 116 -9.40 -26.65 5.71
C MET A 116 -10.41 -27.58 6.40
N ILE A 117 -11.61 -27.07 6.68
CA ILE A 117 -12.68 -27.84 7.35
C ILE A 117 -13.43 -28.76 6.38
N ARG A 118 -13.31 -28.56 5.07
CA ARG A 118 -13.86 -29.44 4.01
C ARG A 118 -12.75 -30.23 3.35
#